data_AF-A0A9X2NAG5-F1
#
_entry.id   AF-A0A9X2NAG5-F1
#
_cell.length_a   1.000
_cell.length_b   1.000
_cell.length_c   1.000
_cell.angle_alpha   90.00
_cell.angle_beta   90.00
_cell.angle_gamma   90.00
#
_symmetry.space_group_name_H-M   'P 1'
#
loop_
_entity.id
_entity.type
_entity.pdbx_description
1 polymer ?
#
loop_
_entity_poly.entity_id
_entity_poly.type
_entity_poly.pdbx_seq_one_letter_code
_entity_poly.pdbx_strand_id
1 'polypeptide(L)'
;MTSVLTDGLENARPVPVPRRRPVASEALGELTRLASLAELARRSSPSLMHHAILAGTSPATVAAAAKIDVAEAHLRWHAWADTAVGLEEYLRVHAAFAEAVIARHEAFEDQL
;
A
#
# COMPACT_ATOMS: atom_id res chain seq x y z
N MET A 1 78.26 3.64 32.11
CA MET A 1 76.88 3.30 32.51
C MET A 1 75.98 3.51 31.31
N THR A 2 75.47 2.42 30.73
CA THR A 2 74.55 2.39 29.59
C THR A 2 73.20 1.90 30.10
N SER A 3 72.15 2.71 29.93
CA SER A 3 70.77 2.33 30.27
C SER A 3 70.01 2.06 28.98
N VAL A 4 69.42 0.86 28.91
CA VAL A 4 68.57 0.33 27.84
C VAL A 4 67.16 0.19 28.42
N LEU A 5 66.17 0.16 27.53
CA LEU A 5 64.78 -0.33 27.61
C LEU A 5 63.74 0.81 27.57
N THR A 6 63.22 1.16 26.40
CA THR A 6 62.08 0.53 25.68
C THR A 6 60.76 0.59 26.44
N ASP A 7 59.86 1.40 25.89
CA ASP A 7 58.55 0.98 25.39
C ASP A 7 57.48 0.62 26.42
N GLY A 8 56.39 1.39 26.41
CA GLY A 8 55.28 1.17 27.31
C GLY A 8 54.36 2.37 27.45
N LEU A 9 53.54 2.63 26.43
CA LEU A 9 52.18 3.16 26.59
C LEU A 9 51.34 2.93 25.32
N GLU A 10 51.45 1.73 24.74
CA GLU A 10 50.51 1.25 23.72
C GLU A 10 49.38 0.48 24.41
N ASN A 11 48.36 1.19 24.88
CA ASN A 11 47.12 0.53 25.36
C ASN A 11 45.87 1.30 24.88
N ALA A 12 45.83 1.61 23.59
CA ALA A 12 44.56 1.89 22.92
C ALA A 12 44.02 0.56 22.35
N ARG A 13 43.25 -0.18 23.15
CA ARG A 13 42.51 -1.34 22.63
C ARG A 13 41.60 -0.86 21.49
N PRO A 14 41.72 -1.40 20.27
CA PRO A 14 40.84 -1.00 19.18
C PRO A 14 39.41 -1.42 19.51
N VAL A 15 38.49 -0.45 19.57
CA VAL A 15 37.05 -0.71 19.65
C VAL A 15 36.65 -1.43 18.37
N PRO A 16 36.02 -2.63 18.42
CA PRO A 16 35.59 -3.32 17.22
C PRO A 16 34.54 -2.48 16.50
N VAL A 17 34.85 -2.02 15.29
CA VAL A 17 33.88 -1.35 14.43
C VAL A 17 32.78 -2.36 14.08
N PRO A 18 31.49 -2.05 14.30
CA PRO A 18 30.40 -2.94 13.90
C PRO A 18 30.50 -3.23 12.40
N ARG A 19 30.75 -4.48 12.04
CA ARG A 19 30.74 -4.89 10.63
C ARG A 19 29.34 -4.67 10.08
N ARG A 20 29.21 -3.87 9.01
CA ARG A 20 27.97 -3.81 8.23
C ARG A 20 27.67 -5.22 7.75
N ARG A 21 26.56 -5.81 8.22
CA ARG A 21 26.08 -7.09 7.71
C ARG A 21 25.88 -6.92 6.20
N PRO A 22 26.45 -7.80 5.36
CA PRO A 22 26.07 -7.83 3.96
C PRO A 22 24.59 -8.18 3.93
N VAL A 23 23.73 -7.23 3.57
CA VAL A 23 22.38 -7.56 3.14
C VAL A 23 22.59 -8.14 1.75
N ALA A 24 22.32 -9.45 1.59
CA ALA A 24 22.42 -10.08 0.28
C ALA A 24 21.66 -9.20 -0.72
N SER A 25 22.29 -8.86 -1.85
CA SER A 25 21.66 -7.98 -2.86
C SER A 25 20.28 -8.50 -3.27
N GLU A 26 20.08 -9.81 -3.19
CA GLU A 26 18.81 -10.50 -3.39
C GLU A 26 17.75 -10.14 -2.34
N ALA A 27 18.13 -9.99 -1.06
CA ALA A 27 17.20 -9.56 0.00
C ALA A 27 16.77 -8.10 -0.16
N LEU A 28 17.65 -7.21 -0.62
CA LEU A 28 17.27 -5.84 -0.98
C LEU A 28 16.37 -5.80 -2.22
N GLY A 29 16.66 -6.64 -3.23
CA GLY A 29 15.81 -6.82 -4.40
C GLY A 29 14.41 -7.33 -4.03
N GLU A 30 14.33 -8.33 -3.15
CA GLU A 30 13.07 -8.91 -2.68
C GLU A 30 12.29 -7.90 -1.83
N LEU A 31 12.93 -7.13 -0.95
CA LEU A 31 12.28 -6.05 -0.20
C LEU A 31 11.75 -4.94 -1.13
N THR A 32 12.49 -4.60 -2.18
CA THR A 32 12.06 -3.61 -3.19
C THR A 32 10.86 -4.12 -3.99
N ARG A 33 10.88 -5.41 -4.35
CA ARG A 33 9.76 -6.08 -5.02
C ARG A 33 8.51 -6.10 -4.15
N LEU A 34 8.64 -6.46 -2.89
CA LEU A 34 7.55 -6.47 -1.91
C LEU A 34 7.00 -5.07 -1.65
N ALA A 35 7.87 -4.05 -1.55
CA ALA A 35 7.46 -2.66 -1.40
C ALA A 35 6.70 -2.15 -2.65
N SER A 36 7.12 -2.56 -3.84
CA SER A 36 6.45 -2.23 -5.10
C SER A 36 5.09 -2.93 -5.23
N LEU A 37 4.98 -4.18 -4.80
CA LEU A 37 3.71 -4.91 -4.73
C LEU A 37 2.78 -4.32 -3.67
N ALA A 38 3.31 -3.92 -2.52
CA ALA A 38 2.54 -3.24 -1.48
C ALA A 38 2.06 -1.85 -1.94
N GLU A 39 2.89 -1.13 -2.69
CA GLU A 39 2.50 0.13 -3.34
C GLU A 39 1.46 -0.09 -4.43
N LEU A 40 1.57 -1.15 -5.22
CA LEU A 40 0.58 -1.54 -6.22
C LEU A 40 -0.76 -1.97 -5.57
N ALA A 41 -0.70 -2.69 -4.46
CA ALA A 41 -1.86 -3.07 -3.66
C ALA A 41 -2.51 -1.85 -2.97
N ARG A 42 -1.71 -0.89 -2.46
CA ARG A 42 -2.20 0.41 -1.99
C ARG A 42 -2.88 1.19 -3.10
N ARG A 43 -2.36 1.11 -4.32
CA ARG A 43 -2.96 1.65 -5.54
C ARG A 43 -4.14 0.85 -6.08
N SER A 44 -4.62 -0.17 -5.34
CA SER A 44 -5.92 -0.85 -5.50
C SER A 44 -6.58 -0.50 -6.83
N SER A 45 -6.13 -1.18 -7.90
CA SER A 45 -6.38 -0.73 -9.26
C SER A 45 -7.87 -0.44 -9.47
N PRO A 46 -8.26 0.73 -9.99
CA PRO A 46 -9.64 1.02 -10.39
C PRO A 46 -10.26 -0.11 -11.23
N SER A 47 -9.44 -0.81 -12.03
CA SER A 47 -9.86 -2.01 -12.78
C SER A 47 -10.21 -3.22 -11.89
N LEU A 48 -9.48 -3.44 -10.79
CA LEU A 48 -9.79 -4.50 -9.82
C LEU A 48 -11.06 -4.17 -9.03
N MET A 49 -11.24 -2.90 -8.64
CA MET A 49 -12.49 -2.43 -8.04
C MET A 49 -13.67 -2.70 -8.98
N HIS A 50 -13.51 -2.35 -10.26
CA HIS A 50 -14.52 -2.56 -11.29
C HIS A 50 -14.90 -4.04 -11.44
N HIS A 51 -13.93 -4.93 -11.60
CA HIS A 51 -14.21 -6.37 -11.71
C HIS A 51 -14.79 -6.96 -10.42
N ALA A 52 -14.36 -6.50 -9.25
CA ALA A 52 -14.93 -6.95 -7.98
C ALA A 52 -16.42 -6.55 -7.85
N ILE A 53 -16.78 -5.34 -8.27
CA ILE A 53 -18.17 -4.86 -8.26
C ILE A 53 -19.00 -5.62 -9.29
N LEU A 54 -18.48 -5.85 -10.50
CA LEU A 54 -19.16 -6.69 -11.50
C LEU A 54 -19.34 -8.14 -11.03
N ALA A 55 -18.44 -8.65 -10.19
CA ALA A 55 -18.57 -9.96 -9.55
C ALA A 55 -19.54 -9.97 -8.34
N GLY A 56 -20.20 -8.85 -8.03
CA GLY A 56 -21.20 -8.74 -6.96
C GLY A 56 -20.64 -8.30 -5.60
N THR A 57 -19.38 -7.87 -5.53
CA THR A 57 -18.83 -7.30 -4.29
C THR A 57 -19.40 -5.90 -4.07
N SER A 58 -19.93 -5.61 -2.88
CA SER A 58 -20.47 -4.28 -2.61
C SER A 58 -19.38 -3.20 -2.66
N PRO A 59 -19.66 -2.00 -3.19
CA PRO A 59 -18.69 -0.90 -3.22
C PRO A 59 -18.16 -0.51 -1.83
N ALA A 60 -18.96 -0.65 -0.78
CA ALA A 60 -18.53 -0.45 0.61
C ALA A 60 -17.42 -1.44 1.02
N THR A 61 -17.55 -2.71 0.64
CA THR A 61 -16.54 -3.75 0.92
C THR A 61 -15.26 -3.49 0.13
N VAL A 62 -15.39 -3.09 -1.14
CA VAL A 62 -14.25 -2.74 -2.01
C VAL A 62 -13.49 -1.53 -1.45
N ALA A 63 -14.21 -0.47 -1.05
CA ALA A 63 -13.62 0.71 -0.43
C ALA A 63 -12.93 0.38 0.90
N ALA A 64 -13.58 -0.42 1.76
CA ALA A 64 -13.00 -0.88 3.02
C ALA A 64 -11.71 -1.71 2.81
N ALA A 65 -11.68 -2.60 1.82
CA ALA A 65 -10.50 -3.38 1.47
C ALA A 65 -9.33 -2.49 1.00
N ALA A 66 -9.64 -1.40 0.29
CA ALA A 66 -8.70 -0.38 -0.12
C ALA A 66 -8.38 0.66 0.98
N LYS A 67 -9.01 0.58 2.15
CA LYS A 67 -8.88 1.52 3.27
C LYS A 67 -9.16 2.97 2.87
N ILE A 68 -10.15 3.16 2.01
CA ILE A 68 -10.65 4.46 1.56
C ILE A 68 -12.16 4.53 1.79
N ASP A 69 -12.72 5.73 1.72
CA ASP A 69 -14.16 5.88 1.76
C ASP A 69 -14.81 5.54 0.41
N VAL A 70 -16.13 5.33 0.41
CA VAL A 70 -16.91 4.95 -0.79
C VAL A 70 -16.90 6.05 -1.85
N ALA A 71 -16.86 7.33 -1.45
CA ALA A 71 -16.86 8.45 -2.38
C ALA A 71 -15.48 8.59 -3.06
N GLU A 72 -14.39 8.42 -2.33
CA GLU A 72 -13.04 8.37 -2.86
C GLU A 72 -12.84 7.16 -3.77
N ALA A 73 -13.37 5.99 -3.40
CA ALA A 73 -13.38 4.81 -4.27
C ALA A 73 -14.14 5.08 -5.57
N HIS A 74 -15.30 5.75 -5.50
CA HIS A 74 -16.08 6.13 -6.68
C HIS A 74 -15.34 7.11 -7.58
N LEU A 75 -14.71 8.16 -7.02
CA LEU A 75 -13.93 9.14 -7.79
C LEU A 75 -12.74 8.50 -8.49
N ARG A 76 -11.99 7.65 -7.78
CA ARG A 76 -10.84 6.92 -8.35
C ARG A 76 -11.27 5.94 -9.43
N TRP A 77 -12.39 5.24 -9.22
CA TRP A 77 -12.97 4.37 -10.23
C TRP A 77 -13.46 5.15 -11.46
N HIS A 78 -14.20 6.24 -11.25
CA HIS A 78 -14.79 7.08 -12.30
C HIS A 78 -13.71 7.66 -13.22
N ALA A 79 -12.65 8.24 -12.65
CA ALA A 79 -11.55 8.82 -13.42
C ALA A 79 -10.84 7.80 -14.34
N TRP A 80 -10.78 6.54 -13.94
CA TRP A 80 -10.27 5.46 -14.78
C TRP A 80 -11.32 4.99 -15.79
N ALA A 81 -12.55 4.75 -15.34
CA ALA A 81 -13.63 4.16 -16.12
C ALA A 81 -14.04 5.02 -17.33
N ASP A 82 -13.95 6.35 -17.21
CA ASP A 82 -14.26 7.31 -18.29
C ASP A 82 -13.54 7.01 -19.62
N THR A 83 -12.34 6.41 -19.53
CA THR A 83 -11.52 6.07 -20.71
C THR A 83 -11.35 4.57 -20.92
N ALA A 84 -11.76 3.74 -19.96
CA ALA A 84 -11.34 2.34 -19.89
C ALA A 84 -12.46 1.31 -20.08
N VAL A 85 -13.73 1.70 -19.97
CA VAL A 85 -14.88 0.78 -20.05
C VAL A 85 -15.97 1.29 -20.98
N GLY A 86 -16.82 0.38 -21.48
CA GLY A 86 -17.99 0.74 -22.26
C GLY A 86 -19.11 1.36 -21.42
N LEU A 87 -20.04 2.07 -22.07
CA LEU A 87 -21.14 2.79 -21.40
C LEU A 87 -22.00 1.88 -20.51
N GLU A 88 -22.31 0.66 -20.95
CA GLU A 88 -23.15 -0.26 -20.18
C GLU A 88 -22.49 -0.69 -18.85
N GLU A 89 -21.22 -1.11 -18.92
CA GLU A 89 -20.43 -1.49 -17.75
C GLU A 89 -20.22 -0.31 -16.81
N TYR A 90 -19.96 0.86 -17.39
CA TYR A 90 -19.88 2.12 -16.65
C TYR A 90 -21.15 2.35 -15.83
N LEU A 91 -22.33 2.35 -16.48
CA LEU A 91 -23.60 2.63 -15.81
C LEU A 91 -23.92 1.59 -14.73
N ARG A 92 -23.62 0.31 -14.96
CA ARG A 92 -23.84 -0.75 -13.98
C ARG A 92 -23.03 -0.52 -12.70
N VAL A 93 -21.74 -0.26 -12.82
CA VAL A 93 -20.89 -0.03 -11.64
C VAL A 93 -21.18 1.32 -10.99
N HIS A 94 -21.52 2.34 -11.78
CA HIS A 94 -21.95 3.65 -11.26
C HIS A 94 -23.24 3.54 -10.43
N ALA A 95 -24.22 2.76 -10.89
CA ALA A 95 -25.45 2.49 -10.15
C ALA A 95 -25.16 1.77 -8.82
N ALA A 96 -24.27 0.78 -8.82
CA ALA A 96 -23.87 0.10 -7.58
C ALA A 96 -23.25 1.07 -6.56
N PHE A 97 -22.42 2.03 -7.00
CA PHE A 97 -21.91 3.09 -6.12
C PHE A 97 -23.03 3.99 -5.58
N ALA A 98 -24.01 4.36 -6.41
CA ALA A 98 -25.16 5.15 -5.96
C ALA A 98 -25.99 4.41 -4.90
N GLU A 99 -26.28 3.12 -5.11
CA GLU A 99 -26.98 2.27 -4.13
C GLU A 99 -26.21 2.19 -2.80
N ALA A 100 -24.88 2.05 -2.85
CA ALA A 100 -24.05 2.02 -1.64
C ALA A 100 -24.10 3.35 -0.85
N VAL A 101 -24.23 4.49 -1.53
CA VAL A 101 -24.39 5.80 -0.90
C VAL A 101 -25.78 5.93 -0.26
N ILE A 102 -26.83 5.51 -0.95
CA ILE A 102 -28.20 5.54 -0.44
C ILE A 102 -28.32 4.65 0.81
N ALA A 103 -27.86 3.41 0.75
CA ALA A 103 -27.91 2.48 1.88
C ALA A 103 -27.16 3.01 3.12
N ARG A 104 -26.04 3.73 2.91
CA ARG A 104 -25.32 4.40 4.00
C ARG A 104 -26.14 5.54 4.60
N HIS A 105 -26.87 6.29 3.78
CA HIS A 105 -27.70 7.39 4.23
C HIS A 105 -28.90 6.88 5.04
N GLU A 106 -29.61 5.87 4.54
CA GLU A 106 -30.72 5.22 5.25
C GLU A 106 -30.26 4.67 6.61
N ALA A 107 -29.13 3.96 6.63
CA ALA A 107 -28.57 3.43 7.88
C ALA A 107 -28.18 4.53 8.90
N PHE A 108 -27.92 5.75 8.43
CA PHE A 108 -27.66 6.91 9.31
C PHE A 108 -28.98 7.50 9.84
N GLU A 109 -30.03 7.57 9.02
CA GLU A 109 -31.36 8.04 9.44
C GLU A 109 -31.99 7.12 10.49
N ASP A 110 -31.83 5.80 10.37
CA ASP A 110 -32.33 4.82 11.34
C ASP A 110 -31.68 4.91 12.74
N GLN A 111 -30.55 5.62 12.86
CA GLN A 111 -29.80 5.78 14.11
C GLN A 111 -30.08 7.11 14.83
N LEU A 112 -30.90 7.98 14.24
CA LEU A 112 -31.32 9.30 14.76
C LEU A 112 -32.64 9.21 15.55
#